data_AF-A0A1M3L1B4-F1
#
_entry.id   AF-A0A1M3L1B4-F1
#
_cell.length_a   1.000
_cell.length_b   1.000
_cell.length_c   1.000
_cell.angle_alpha   90.00
_cell.angle_beta   90.00
_cell.angle_gamma   90.00
#
_symmetry.space_group_name_H-M   'P 1'
#
loop_
_entity.id
_entity.type
_entity.pdbx_description
1 polymer ?
#
loop_
_entity_poly.entity_id
_entity_poly.type
_entity_poly.pdbx_seq_one_letter_code
_entity_poly.pdbx_strand_id
1 'polypeptide(L)'
;MVGIMNAVHGMDRGAGLDIILHTPGGRIAAAETIVNDLKLLFGNDIRTIVPQLAMSAGTLIALSCRSIVMGKQSSIGPIDPQLYHIPAQLIKKEFDEAAAEILQTPNKAAYWQVRLGKFPPTAYYQATLAMDRARTMARDWLLGNMLKSGYRC
;
A
#
# COMPACT_ATOMS: atom_id res chain seq x y z
N MET A 1 23.44 8.75 0.10
CA MET A 1 21.96 8.86 0.06
C MET A 1 21.53 9.51 1.37
N VAL A 2 20.92 10.70 1.32
CA VAL A 2 20.41 11.39 2.53
C VAL A 2 19.02 10.82 2.82
N GLY A 3 18.84 10.16 3.97
CA GLY A 3 17.55 9.61 4.38
C GLY A 3 16.59 10.70 4.86
N ILE A 4 15.28 10.41 4.88
CA ILE A 4 14.24 11.35 5.34
C ILE A 4 14.56 11.91 6.74
N MET A 5 15.14 11.11 7.63
CA MET A 5 15.52 11.55 8.99
C MET A 5 16.55 12.69 9.00
N ASN A 6 17.49 12.70 8.05
CA ASN A 6 18.44 13.81 7.92
C ASN A 6 17.75 15.06 7.37
N ALA A 7 16.75 14.91 6.49
CA ALA A 7 16.00 16.04 5.92
C ALA A 7 15.14 16.74 6.97
N VAL A 8 14.63 16.00 7.96
CA VAL A 8 13.80 16.55 9.04
C VAL A 8 14.60 16.91 10.30
N HIS A 9 15.93 16.76 10.29
CA HIS A 9 16.77 17.08 11.43
C HIS A 9 16.73 18.58 11.74
N GLY A 10 16.57 18.96 13.01
CA GLY A 10 16.51 20.37 13.45
C GLY A 10 15.23 21.13 13.09
N MET A 11 14.27 20.53 12.38
CA MET A 11 12.96 21.16 12.13
C MET A 11 12.17 21.35 13.43
N ASP A 12 11.42 22.45 13.51
CA ASP A 12 10.44 22.68 14.57
C ASP A 12 9.29 21.67 14.45
N ARG A 13 9.03 20.93 15.53
CA ARG A 13 7.98 19.91 15.59
C ARG A 13 6.61 20.51 15.84
N GLY A 14 6.53 21.71 16.44
CA GLY A 14 5.28 22.39 16.75
C GLY A 14 4.58 22.95 15.50
N ALA A 15 5.33 23.17 14.41
CA ALA A 15 4.81 23.69 13.15
C ALA A 15 4.18 22.62 12.22
N GLY A 16 4.30 21.33 12.57
CA GLY A 16 3.89 20.22 11.70
C GLY A 16 4.90 19.93 10.58
N LEU A 17 4.48 19.14 9.58
CA LEU A 17 5.33 18.75 8.45
C LEU A 17 4.55 18.72 7.12
N ASP A 18 5.12 19.38 6.10
CA ASP A 18 4.72 19.21 4.70
C ASP A 18 5.68 18.27 3.97
N ILE A 19 5.15 17.25 3.31
CA ILE A 19 5.91 16.29 2.51
C ILE A 19 5.56 16.47 1.04
N ILE A 20 6.51 16.91 0.22
CA ILE A 20 6.36 16.83 -1.24
C ILE A 20 6.66 15.40 -1.67
N LEU A 21 5.62 14.67 -2.07
CA LEU A 21 5.71 13.24 -2.37
C LEU A 21 5.57 13.00 -3.87
N HIS A 22 6.68 12.63 -4.50
CA HIS A 22 6.72 12.14 -5.87
C HIS A 22 7.45 10.80 -5.93
N THR A 23 6.71 9.71 -6.14
CA THR A 23 7.29 8.36 -6.14
C THR A 23 6.45 7.35 -6.94
N PRO A 24 7.08 6.44 -7.69
CA PRO A 24 6.40 5.28 -8.29
C PRO A 24 6.08 4.17 -7.27
N GLY A 25 6.48 4.33 -6.00
CA GLY A 25 6.27 3.36 -4.94
C GLY A 25 7.57 2.76 -4.42
N GLY A 26 7.49 1.56 -3.85
CA GLY A 26 8.64 0.90 -3.25
C GLY A 26 8.24 -0.16 -2.23
N ARG A 27 9.09 -0.36 -1.22
CA ARG A 27 8.87 -1.37 -0.19
C ARG A 27 7.90 -0.86 0.88
N ILE A 28 6.79 -1.58 1.08
CA ILE A 28 5.78 -1.26 2.11
C ILE A 28 6.41 -1.16 3.50
N ALA A 29 7.32 -2.06 3.87
CA ALA A 29 8.01 -2.01 5.16
C ALA A 29 8.81 -0.71 5.37
N ALA A 30 9.41 -0.16 4.30
CA ALA A 30 10.12 1.12 4.40
C ALA A 30 9.14 2.29 4.56
N ALA A 31 8.01 2.25 3.86
CA ALA A 31 6.94 3.24 4.05
C ALA A 31 6.40 3.22 5.49
N GLU A 32 6.21 2.04 6.07
CA GLU A 32 5.79 1.87 7.46
C GLU A 32 6.78 2.49 8.45
N THR A 33 8.08 2.23 8.30
CA THR A 33 9.12 2.88 9.11
C THR A 33 9.08 4.40 8.96
N ILE A 34 9.03 4.91 7.72
CA ILE A 34 8.97 6.35 7.46
C ILE A 34 7.77 6.99 8.15
N VAL A 35 6.58 6.41 8.00
CA VAL A 35 5.35 6.95 8.59
C VAL A 35 5.44 6.94 10.11
N ASN A 36 5.92 5.85 10.71
CA ASN A 36 6.05 5.74 12.16
C ASN A 36 7.03 6.78 12.71
N ASP A 37 8.21 6.91 12.10
CA ASP A 37 9.23 7.88 12.54
C ASP A 37 8.72 9.33 12.41
N LEU A 38 8.06 9.66 11.30
CA LEU A 38 7.52 11.00 11.10
C LEU A 38 6.37 11.29 12.09
N LYS A 39 5.50 10.32 12.37
CA LYS A 39 4.44 10.49 13.38
C LYS A 39 4.98 10.60 14.81
N LEU A 40 6.10 9.93 15.12
CA LEU A 40 6.78 10.11 16.41
C LEU A 40 7.32 11.54 16.56
N LEU A 41 7.80 12.14 15.48
CA LEU A 41 8.40 13.47 15.50
C LEU A 41 7.38 14.61 15.40
N PHE A 42 6.33 14.47 14.58
CA PHE A 42 5.41 15.54 14.21
C PHE A 42 3.95 15.24 14.58
N GLY A 43 3.68 14.12 15.23
CA GLY A 43 2.34 13.68 15.56
C GLY A 43 1.47 13.48 14.31
N ASN A 44 0.22 13.94 14.40
CA ASN A 44 -0.74 13.82 13.30
C ASN A 44 -0.77 15.04 12.36
N ASP A 45 -0.01 16.11 12.65
CA ASP A 45 0.00 17.32 11.82
C ASP A 45 1.01 17.22 10.67
N ILE A 46 0.76 16.25 9.80
CA ILE A 46 1.56 15.97 8.62
C ILE A 46 0.63 16.09 7.41
N ARG A 47 1.04 16.85 6.40
CA ARG A 47 0.33 17.01 5.14
C ARG A 47 1.21 16.54 3.99
N THR A 48 0.62 15.79 3.06
CA THR A 48 1.32 15.38 1.84
C THR A 48 0.89 16.28 0.68
N ILE A 49 1.84 16.67 -0.16
CA ILE A 49 1.65 17.41 -1.41
C ILE A 49 2.09 16.50 -2.55
N VAL A 50 1.17 16.11 -3.43
CA VAL A 50 1.45 15.26 -4.59
C VAL A 50 1.47 16.14 -5.85
N PRO A 51 2.65 16.54 -6.35
CA PRO A 51 2.73 17.42 -7.52
C PRO A 51 2.34 16.70 -8.83
N GLN A 52 2.66 15.41 -8.93
CA GLN A 52 2.42 14.61 -10.14
C GLN A 52 1.98 13.17 -9.84
N LEU A 53 2.72 12.45 -8.99
CA LEU A 53 2.54 11.00 -8.86
C LEU A 53 2.94 10.48 -7.49
N ALA A 54 2.04 9.77 -6.82
CA ALA A 54 2.35 8.90 -5.68
C ALA A 54 1.68 7.54 -5.88
N MET A 55 2.47 6.48 -6.07
CA MET A 55 1.96 5.14 -6.41
C MET A 55 2.31 4.11 -5.33
N SER A 56 1.48 3.07 -5.16
CA SER A 56 1.74 1.93 -4.28
C SER A 56 2.11 2.36 -2.84
N ALA A 57 3.31 2.04 -2.34
CA ALA A 57 3.77 2.44 -1.02
C ALA A 57 3.72 3.97 -0.78
N GLY A 58 3.89 4.78 -1.84
CA GLY A 58 3.73 6.24 -1.76
C GLY A 58 2.28 6.64 -1.48
N THR A 59 1.30 5.96 -2.08
CA THR A 59 -0.12 6.17 -1.76
C THR A 59 -0.36 5.91 -0.27
N LEU A 60 0.19 4.83 0.30
CA LEU A 60 0.03 4.54 1.72
C LEU A 60 0.63 5.65 2.62
N ILE A 61 1.82 6.18 2.28
CA ILE A 61 2.40 7.33 3.02
C ILE A 61 1.44 8.52 2.98
N ALA A 62 0.91 8.87 1.80
CA ALA A 62 -0.03 9.98 1.66
C ALA A 62 -1.31 9.77 2.49
N LEU A 63 -1.86 8.56 2.51
CA LEU A 63 -3.05 8.21 3.29
C LEU A 63 -2.83 8.23 4.81
N SER A 64 -1.56 8.17 5.26
CA SER A 64 -1.20 8.28 6.69
C SER A 64 -1.22 9.71 7.23
N CYS A 65 -1.22 10.69 6.33
CA CYS A 65 -1.18 12.11 6.63
C CYS A 65 -2.60 12.66 6.91
N ARG A 66 -2.68 13.85 7.50
CA ARG A 66 -3.93 14.53 7.83
C ARG A 66 -4.69 14.98 6.58
N SER A 67 -3.98 15.38 5.54
CA SER A 67 -4.55 15.80 4.26
C SER A 67 -3.58 15.57 3.11
N ILE A 68 -4.14 15.48 1.90
CA ILE A 68 -3.40 15.34 0.64
C ILE A 68 -3.76 16.56 -0.22
N VAL A 69 -2.75 17.33 -0.61
CA VAL A 69 -2.88 18.41 -1.59
C VAL A 69 -2.43 17.86 -2.94
N MET A 70 -3.30 17.98 -3.95
CA MET A 70 -3.09 17.39 -5.27
C MET A 70 -3.07 18.47 -6.35
N GLY A 71 -2.10 18.39 -7.26
CA GLY A 71 -2.10 19.19 -8.50
C GLY A 71 -3.19 18.72 -9.48
N LYS A 72 -3.60 19.58 -10.42
CA LYS A 72 -4.69 19.28 -11.39
C LYS A 72 -4.46 18.02 -12.22
N GLN A 73 -3.20 17.74 -12.56
CA GLN A 73 -2.79 16.57 -13.34
C GLN A 73 -2.07 15.53 -12.47
N SER A 74 -2.16 15.65 -11.15
CA SER A 74 -1.55 14.71 -10.24
C SER A 74 -2.40 13.44 -10.09
N SER A 75 -1.75 12.34 -9.72
CA SER A 75 -2.41 11.05 -9.55
C SER A 75 -1.90 10.33 -8.30
N ILE A 76 -2.81 9.60 -7.67
CA ILE A 76 -2.50 8.66 -6.60
C ILE A 76 -2.83 7.24 -7.08
N GLY A 77 -1.93 6.31 -6.85
CA GLY A 77 -1.99 4.95 -7.39
C GLY A 77 -2.71 3.94 -6.53
N PRO A 78 -2.96 2.73 -7.06
CA PRO A 78 -3.47 1.61 -6.28
C PRO A 78 -2.48 1.23 -5.17
N ILE A 79 -3.01 0.74 -4.05
CA ILE A 79 -2.23 0.21 -2.92
C ILE A 79 -2.00 -1.30 -3.01
N ASP A 80 -2.58 -1.96 -4.01
CA ASP A 80 -2.50 -3.41 -4.15
C ASP A 80 -1.04 -3.87 -4.32
N PRO A 81 -0.60 -4.83 -3.51
CA PRO A 81 0.77 -5.32 -3.59
C PRO A 81 0.97 -6.14 -4.85
N GLN A 82 2.23 -6.18 -5.29
CA GLN A 82 2.67 -7.03 -6.39
C GLN A 82 3.59 -8.11 -5.85
N LEU A 83 3.38 -9.34 -6.30
CA LEU A 83 4.24 -10.50 -6.03
C LEU A 83 4.63 -11.12 -7.36
N TYR A 84 5.91 -11.43 -7.53
CA TYR A 84 6.42 -11.99 -8.79
C TYR A 84 6.08 -11.14 -10.03
N HIS A 85 6.05 -9.80 -9.87
CA HIS A 85 5.63 -8.85 -10.90
C HIS A 85 4.18 -8.98 -11.36
N ILE A 86 3.35 -9.68 -10.59
CA ILE A 86 1.92 -9.88 -10.83
C ILE A 86 1.15 -9.23 -9.67
N PRO A 87 0.04 -8.51 -9.94
CA PRO A 87 -0.85 -8.05 -8.88
C PRO A 87 -1.31 -9.21 -7.99
N ALA A 88 -1.15 -9.08 -6.67
CA ALA A 88 -1.51 -10.14 -5.73
C ALA A 88 -2.98 -10.60 -5.88
N GLN A 89 -3.88 -9.67 -6.21
CA GLN A 89 -5.28 -9.98 -6.48
C GLN A 89 -5.47 -10.95 -7.66
N LEU A 90 -4.65 -10.84 -8.71
CA LEU A 90 -4.74 -11.75 -9.85
C LEU A 90 -4.22 -13.15 -9.50
N ILE A 91 -3.15 -13.23 -8.69
CA ILE A 91 -2.69 -14.51 -8.15
C ILE A 91 -3.82 -15.16 -7.34
N LYS A 92 -4.40 -14.43 -6.38
CA LYS A 92 -5.53 -14.96 -5.58
C LYS A 92 -6.67 -15.45 -6.47
N LYS A 93 -7.07 -14.61 -7.45
CA LYS A 93 -8.15 -14.91 -8.38
C LYS A 93 -7.90 -16.18 -9.19
N GLU A 94 -6.69 -16.39 -9.71
CA GLU A 94 -6.39 -17.62 -10.47
C GLU A 94 -6.55 -18.89 -9.64
N PHE A 95 -6.12 -18.86 -8.37
CA PHE A 95 -6.28 -20.01 -7.48
C PHE A 95 -7.74 -20.21 -7.07
N ASP A 96 -8.50 -19.14 -6.81
CA ASP A 96 -9.93 -19.20 -6.51
C ASP A 96 -10.72 -19.79 -7.70
N GLU A 97 -10.42 -19.33 -8.92
CA GLU A 97 -11.03 -19.83 -10.17
C GLU A 97 -10.68 -21.30 -10.41
N ALA A 98 -9.43 -21.71 -10.19
CA ALA A 98 -9.02 -23.09 -10.30
C ALA A 98 -9.78 -24.00 -9.33
N ALA A 99 -9.91 -23.58 -8.07
CA ALA A 99 -10.65 -24.33 -7.06
C ALA A 99 -12.13 -24.49 -7.45
N ALA A 100 -12.76 -23.40 -7.89
CA ALA A 100 -14.16 -23.42 -8.33
C ALA A 100 -14.38 -24.29 -9.57
N GLU A 101 -13.51 -24.17 -10.58
CA GLU A 101 -13.63 -24.92 -11.83
C GLU A 101 -13.34 -26.41 -11.67
N ILE A 102 -12.36 -26.80 -10.84
CA ILE A 102 -12.05 -28.22 -10.62
C ILE A 102 -13.23 -28.93 -9.93
N LEU A 103 -13.91 -28.26 -8.99
CA LEU A 103 -15.11 -28.79 -8.35
C LEU A 103 -16.24 -29.03 -9.34
N GLN A 104 -16.40 -28.16 -10.33
CA GLN A 104 -17.45 -28.28 -11.35
C GLN A 104 -17.06 -29.21 -12.51
N THR A 105 -15.78 -29.19 -12.91
CA THR A 105 -15.26 -29.90 -14.08
C THR A 105 -13.94 -30.61 -13.71
N PRO A 106 -14.00 -31.78 -13.06
CA PRO A 106 -12.80 -32.46 -12.54
C PRO A 106 -11.72 -32.78 -13.60
N ASN A 107 -12.11 -32.94 -14.88
CA ASN A 107 -11.17 -33.17 -15.98
C ASN A 107 -10.25 -31.97 -16.28
N LYS A 108 -10.56 -30.76 -15.79
CA LYS A 108 -9.70 -29.58 -15.90
C LYS A 108 -8.56 -29.55 -14.88
N ALA A 109 -8.51 -30.49 -13.93
CA ALA A 109 -7.48 -30.52 -12.88
C ALA A 109 -6.06 -30.51 -13.45
N ALA A 110 -5.79 -31.28 -14.51
CA ALA A 110 -4.47 -31.32 -15.15
C ALA A 110 -4.08 -29.98 -15.80
N TYR A 111 -5.04 -29.28 -16.44
CA TYR A 111 -4.81 -27.95 -17.01
C TYR A 111 -4.44 -26.94 -15.92
N TRP A 112 -5.22 -26.91 -14.83
CA TRP A 112 -4.96 -26.02 -13.70
C TRP A 112 -3.66 -26.36 -12.97
N GLN A 113 -3.29 -27.65 -12.85
CA GLN A 113 -2.01 -28.06 -12.27
C GLN A 113 -0.82 -27.50 -13.06
N VAL A 114 -0.85 -27.56 -14.40
CA VAL A 114 0.21 -26.99 -15.24
C VAL A 114 0.28 -25.47 -15.12
N ARG A 115 -0.87 -24.80 -15.05
CA ARG A 115 -0.95 -23.33 -14.91
C ARG A 115 -0.45 -22.85 -13.54
N LEU A 116 -0.98 -23.42 -12.46
CA LEU A 116 -0.64 -23.04 -11.09
C LEU A 116 0.74 -23.52 -10.66
N GLY A 117 1.27 -24.58 -11.28
CA GLY A 117 2.63 -25.08 -11.01
C GLY A 117 3.75 -24.08 -11.32
N LYS A 118 3.44 -22.95 -11.97
CA LYS A 118 4.37 -21.82 -12.17
C LYS A 118 4.57 -20.98 -10.91
N PHE A 119 3.69 -21.11 -9.92
CA PHE A 119 3.76 -20.39 -8.67
C PHE A 119 4.36 -21.27 -7.56
N PRO A 120 5.09 -20.69 -6.60
CA PRO A 120 5.48 -21.44 -5.41
C PRO A 120 4.24 -21.86 -4.61
N PRO A 121 4.31 -22.95 -3.82
CA PRO A 121 3.16 -23.46 -3.06
C PRO A 121 2.52 -22.42 -2.11
N THR A 122 3.29 -21.43 -1.67
CA THR A 122 2.85 -20.37 -0.76
C THR A 122 2.26 -19.14 -1.46
N ALA A 123 2.26 -19.07 -2.79
CA ALA A 123 1.89 -17.87 -3.55
C ALA A 123 0.49 -17.36 -3.22
N TYR A 124 -0.50 -18.25 -3.13
CA TYR A 124 -1.87 -17.90 -2.75
C TYR A 124 -1.95 -17.25 -1.37
N TYR A 125 -1.28 -17.85 -0.39
CA TYR A 125 -1.25 -17.36 0.98
C TYR A 125 -0.49 -16.03 1.08
N GLN A 126 0.65 -15.90 0.39
CA GLN A 126 1.42 -14.66 0.34
C GLN A 126 0.64 -13.53 -0.32
N ALA A 127 -0.08 -13.80 -1.41
CA ALA A 127 -0.93 -12.83 -2.08
C ALA A 127 -2.04 -12.33 -1.16
N THR A 128 -2.74 -13.25 -0.49
CA THR A 128 -3.81 -12.92 0.45
C THR A 128 -3.29 -12.09 1.62
N LEU A 129 -2.22 -12.54 2.28
CA LEU A 129 -1.61 -11.84 3.39
C LEU A 129 -1.11 -10.44 3.01
N ALA A 130 -0.51 -10.29 1.83
CA ALA A 130 -0.04 -9.00 1.35
C ALA A 130 -1.21 -8.03 1.13
N MET A 131 -2.29 -8.49 0.50
CA MET A 131 -3.49 -7.68 0.26
C MET A 131 -4.14 -7.24 1.57
N ASP A 132 -4.28 -8.16 2.52
CA ASP A 132 -4.88 -7.86 3.82
C ASP A 132 -4.02 -6.86 4.60
N ARG A 133 -2.69 -7.03 4.59
CA ARG A 133 -1.77 -6.07 5.22
C ARG A 133 -1.90 -4.67 4.62
N ALA A 134 -1.92 -4.55 3.29
CA ALA A 134 -2.06 -3.26 2.62
C ALA A 134 -3.40 -2.57 2.97
N ARG A 135 -4.49 -3.33 2.98
CA ARG A 135 -5.84 -2.84 3.32
C ARG A 135 -5.94 -2.42 4.79
N THR A 136 -5.47 -3.24 5.71
CA THR A 136 -5.46 -2.94 7.15
C THR A 136 -4.62 -1.71 7.44
N MET A 137 -3.42 -1.63 6.86
CA MET A 137 -2.54 -0.46 6.99
C MET A 137 -3.21 0.81 6.49
N ALA A 138 -3.81 0.80 5.30
CA ALA A 138 -4.52 1.96 4.75
C ALA A 138 -5.70 2.36 5.66
N ARG A 139 -6.50 1.38 6.11
CA ARG A 139 -7.64 1.60 7.01
C ARG A 139 -7.19 2.26 8.31
N ASP A 140 -6.22 1.68 8.99
CA ASP A 140 -5.78 2.13 10.31
C ASP A 140 -5.15 3.52 10.24
N TRP A 141 -4.40 3.79 9.17
CA TRP A 141 -3.78 5.09 8.94
C TRP A 141 -4.79 6.19 8.61
N LEU A 142 -5.81 5.88 7.80
CA LEU A 142 -6.90 6.79 7.52
C LEU A 142 -7.72 7.10 8.78
N LEU A 143 -8.15 6.06 9.51
CA LEU A 143 -8.96 6.22 10.73
C LEU A 143 -8.18 6.91 11.86
N GLY A 144 -6.88 6.66 11.95
CA GLY A 144 -6.01 7.28 12.97
C GLY A 144 -5.68 8.75 12.72
N ASN A 145 -5.91 9.27 11.50
CA ASN A 145 -5.56 10.64 11.15
C ASN A 145 -6.62 11.34 10.28
N MET A 146 -6.56 11.18 8.95
CA MET A 146 -7.40 11.91 7.98
C MET A 146 -8.90 11.81 8.25
N LEU A 147 -9.38 10.65 8.71
CA LEU A 147 -10.80 10.36 8.94
C LEU A 147 -11.19 10.33 10.42
N LYS A 148 -10.31 10.78 11.32
CA LYS A 148 -10.52 10.73 12.79
C LYS A 148 -11.77 11.48 13.26
N SER A 149 -12.27 12.43 12.47
CA SER A 149 -13.36 13.36 12.85
C SER A 149 -14.78 12.93 12.44
N GLY A 150 -15.05 11.65 12.17
CA GLY A 150 -16.42 11.13 12.16
C GLY A 150 -17.00 10.61 10.85
N TYR A 151 -16.16 10.10 9.93
CA TYR A 151 -16.68 9.15 8.94
C TYR A 151 -16.97 7.81 9.65
N ARG A 152 -18.20 7.65 10.16
CA ARG A 152 -18.75 6.34 10.46
C ARG A 152 -19.10 5.71 9.12
N CYS A 153 -18.32 4.72 8.70
CA CYS A 153 -18.69 3.81 7.62
C CYS A 153 -19.95 3.03 8.02
#